data_AF-A0A6P1ZEN1-F1
#
_entry.id   AF-A0A6P1ZEN1-F1
#
_cell.length_a   1.000
_cell.length_b   1.000
_cell.length_c   1.000
_cell.angle_alpha   90.00
_cell.angle_beta   90.00
_cell.angle_gamma   90.00
#
_symmetry.space_group_name_H-M   'P 1'
#
loop_
_entity.id
_entity.type
_entity.pdbx_description
1 polymer ?
#
loop_
_entity_poly.entity_id
_entity_poly.type
_entity_poly.pdbx_seq_one_letter_code
_entity_poly.pdbx_strand_id
1 'polypeptide(L)'
;MDQQTMQQTFENFFEKYKKTEGDRTSWSAHWTEYMDTGAEVMINLTKCPAGTIFKVFKNGKKLGEINGWDAFFSEIGPLLGDDWDADKFFESMQSMT
;
A
#
# COMPACT_ATOMS: atom_id res chain seq x y z
N MET A 1 -0.10 -1.92 15.07
CA MET A 1 1.28 -1.50 14.72
C MET A 1 1.36 0.03 14.70
N ASP A 2 2.52 0.64 14.96
CA ASP A 2 2.68 2.10 14.77
C ASP A 2 3.01 2.45 13.31
N GLN A 3 2.81 3.73 12.95
CA GLN A 3 3.02 4.21 11.58
C GLN A 3 4.45 4.00 11.09
N GLN A 4 5.45 4.16 11.97
CA GLN A 4 6.85 3.95 11.62
C GLN A 4 7.12 2.49 11.24
N THR A 5 6.56 1.55 11.99
CA THR A 5 6.70 0.11 11.74
C THR A 5 5.97 -0.28 10.45
N MET A 6 4.74 0.23 10.23
CA MET A 6 4.00 0.00 8.99
C MET A 6 4.77 0.50 7.75
N GLN A 7 5.32 1.71 7.83
CA GLN A 7 6.15 2.27 6.78
C GLN A 7 7.37 1.38 6.52
N GLN A 8 8.12 0.99 7.56
CA GLN A 8 9.29 0.12 7.41
C GLN A 8 8.93 -1.23 6.79
N THR A 9 7.82 -1.84 7.20
CA THR A 9 7.34 -3.10 6.61
C THR A 9 7.10 -2.96 5.11
N PHE A 10 6.39 -1.92 4.69
CA PHE A 10 6.13 -1.70 3.26
C PHE A 10 7.40 -1.38 2.49
N GLU A 11 8.31 -0.60 3.08
CA GLU A 11 9.59 -0.27 2.44
C GLU A 11 10.46 -1.52 2.24
N ASN A 12 10.51 -2.42 3.23
CA ASN A 12 11.21 -3.70 3.11
C ASN A 12 10.58 -4.59 2.03
N PHE A 13 9.24 -4.67 2.00
CA PHE A 13 8.50 -5.38 0.97
C PHE A 13 8.80 -4.80 -0.42
N PHE A 14 8.74 -3.47 -0.54
CA PHE A 14 8.99 -2.77 -1.78
C PHE A 14 10.40 -3.06 -2.31
N GLU A 15 11.44 -2.96 -1.48
CA GLU A 15 12.80 -3.23 -1.92
C GLU A 15 13.00 -4.67 -2.40
N LYS A 16 12.31 -5.63 -1.78
CA LYS A 16 12.38 -7.06 -2.14
C LYS A 16 11.62 -7.38 -3.43
N TYR A 17 10.47 -6.74 -3.67
CA TYR A 17 9.53 -7.14 -4.73
C TYR A 17 9.32 -6.11 -5.84
N LYS A 18 9.93 -4.92 -5.75
CA LYS A 18 9.75 -3.87 -6.75
C LYS A 18 10.11 -4.33 -8.15
N LYS A 19 9.32 -3.87 -9.11
CA LYS A 19 9.56 -4.05 -10.54
C LYS A 19 9.71 -2.67 -11.18
N THR A 20 10.60 -2.57 -12.17
CA THR A 20 10.71 -1.36 -12.98
C THR A 20 9.48 -1.20 -13.85
N GLU A 21 8.92 0.00 -13.89
CA GLU A 21 7.93 0.38 -14.90
C GLU A 21 8.63 0.65 -16.24
N GLY A 22 7.85 0.74 -17.33
CA GLY A 22 8.38 0.84 -18.70
C GLY A 22 9.32 2.03 -18.96
N ASP A 23 9.26 3.08 -18.13
CA ASP A 23 10.13 4.27 -18.20
C ASP A 23 11.50 4.07 -17.54
N ARG A 24 11.71 2.98 -16.78
CA ARG A 24 12.90 2.70 -15.95
C ARG A 24 13.26 3.82 -14.96
N THR A 25 12.35 4.75 -14.72
CA THR A 25 12.48 5.84 -13.75
C THR A 25 11.47 5.68 -12.62
N SER A 26 10.52 4.77 -12.76
CA SER A 26 9.53 4.43 -11.74
C SER A 26 9.65 2.95 -11.35
N TRP A 27 9.42 2.66 -10.08
CA TRP A 27 9.38 1.31 -9.52
C TRP A 27 8.10 1.11 -8.75
N SER A 28 7.47 -0.06 -8.89
CA SER A 28 6.25 -0.37 -8.16
C SER A 28 6.27 -1.76 -7.52
N ALA A 29 5.55 -1.89 -6.41
CA ALA A 29 5.23 -3.17 -5.78
C ALA A 29 3.82 -3.08 -5.20
N HIS A 30 2.99 -4.08 -5.48
CA HIS A 30 1.65 -4.17 -4.93
C HIS A 30 1.54 -5.29 -3.90
N TRP A 31 0.72 -5.04 -2.89
CA TRP A 31 0.28 -6.03 -1.92
C TRP A 31 -1.25 -6.08 -1.90
N THR A 32 -1.79 -7.29 -1.75
CA THR A 32 -3.22 -7.55 -1.69
C THR A 32 -3.53 -8.33 -0.42
N GLU A 33 -4.56 -7.90 0.31
CA GLU A 33 -5.07 -8.59 1.49
C GLU A 33 -6.59 -8.68 1.44
N TYR A 34 -7.16 -9.76 2.01
CA TYR A 34 -8.61 -9.91 2.15
C TYR A 34 -9.02 -9.50 3.56
N MET A 35 -9.85 -8.45 3.66
CA MET A 35 -10.41 -7.98 4.93
C MET A 35 -11.40 -8.99 5.51
N ASP A 36 -11.69 -8.90 6.81
CA ASP A 36 -12.60 -9.84 7.49
C ASP A 36 -14.02 -9.83 6.91
N THR A 37 -14.42 -8.73 6.30
CA THR A 37 -15.70 -8.61 5.59
C THR A 37 -15.69 -9.30 4.21
N GLY A 38 -14.56 -9.85 3.80
CA GLY A 38 -14.34 -10.48 2.49
C GLY A 38 -13.94 -9.49 1.40
N ALA A 39 -13.82 -8.20 1.71
CA ALA A 39 -13.36 -7.20 0.75
C ALA A 39 -11.87 -7.41 0.41
N GLU A 40 -11.56 -7.45 -0.88
CA GLU A 40 -10.18 -7.45 -1.38
C GLU A 40 -9.66 -6.01 -1.35
N VAL A 41 -8.54 -5.77 -0.66
CA VAL A 41 -7.84 -4.49 -0.67
C VAL A 41 -6.47 -4.68 -1.27
N MET A 42 -6.15 -3.88 -2.29
CA MET A 42 -4.82 -3.86 -2.90
C MET A 42 -4.25 -2.44 -2.84
N ILE A 43 -3.00 -2.34 -2.42
CA ILE A 43 -2.24 -1.09 -2.43
C ILE A 43 -1.00 -1.30 -3.28
N ASN A 44 -0.86 -0.51 -4.34
CA ASN A 44 0.35 -0.46 -5.15
C ASN A 44 1.18 0.75 -4.76
N LEU A 45 2.33 0.50 -4.15
CA LEU A 45 3.33 1.52 -3.85
C LEU A 45 4.16 1.77 -5.09
N THR A 46 4.23 3.02 -5.53
CA THR A 46 5.06 3.46 -6.64
C THR A 46 6.05 4.52 -6.15
N LYS A 47 7.34 4.33 -6.43
CA LYS A 47 8.38 5.35 -6.24
C LYS A 47 8.87 5.83 -7.59
N CYS A 48 8.82 7.14 -7.78
CA CYS A 48 9.25 7.82 -9.00
C CYS A 48 9.93 9.15 -8.62
N PRO A 49 10.51 9.90 -9.58
CA PRO A 49 11.15 11.19 -9.28
C PRO A 49 10.22 12.22 -8.65
N ALA A 50 8.90 12.10 -8.87
CA ALA A 50 7.89 12.96 -8.25
C ALA A 50 7.56 12.58 -6.80
N GLY A 51 8.04 11.43 -6.30
CA GLY A 51 7.87 10.98 -4.93
C GLY A 51 7.26 9.58 -4.80
N THR A 52 6.65 9.35 -3.64
CA THR A 52 6.01 8.08 -3.26
C THR A 52 4.50 8.20 -3.44
N ILE A 53 3.91 7.28 -4.19
CA ILE A 53 2.48 7.28 -4.56
C ILE A 53 1.86 5.94 -4.18
N PHE A 54 0.70 5.95 -3.53
CA PHE A 54 -0.08 4.77 -3.19
C PHE A 54 -1.34 4.73 -4.04
N LYS A 55 -1.45 3.76 -4.95
CA LYS A 55 -2.68 3.51 -5.70
C LYS A 55 -3.52 2.50 -4.92
N VAL A 56 -4.72 2.90 -4.51
CA VAL A 56 -5.58 2.11 -3.63
C VAL A 56 -6.73 1.51 -4.43
N PHE A 57 -6.95 0.21 -4.25
CA PHE A 57 -8.02 -0.54 -4.90
C PHE A 57 -8.82 -1.32 -3.85
N LYS A 58 -10.14 -1.41 -4.06
CA LYS A 58 -11.04 -2.25 -3.28
C LYS A 58 -11.94 -3.05 -4.22
N ASN A 59 -11.98 -4.37 -4.08
CA ASN A 59 -12.73 -5.29 -4.94
C ASN A 59 -12.47 -5.04 -6.44
N GLY A 60 -11.20 -4.94 -6.82
CA GLY A 60 -10.75 -4.65 -8.19
C GLY A 60 -11.02 -3.23 -8.71
N LYS A 61 -11.67 -2.34 -7.93
CA LYS A 61 -11.93 -0.95 -8.32
C LYS A 61 -10.93 0.00 -7.70
N LYS A 62 -10.35 0.89 -8.52
CA LYS A 62 -9.48 1.96 -8.03
C LYS A 62 -10.30 3.00 -7.26
N LEU A 63 -9.91 3.27 -6.01
CA LEU A 63 -10.55 4.28 -5.18
C LEU A 63 -9.85 5.64 -5.27
N GLY A 64 -8.52 5.64 -5.38
CA GLY A 64 -7.75 6.88 -5.42
C GLY A 64 -6.24 6.67 -5.52
N GLU A 65 -5.52 7.78 -5.51
CA GLU A 65 -4.06 7.82 -5.35
C GLU A 65 -3.72 8.78 -4.21
N ILE A 66 -2.83 8.35 -3.33
CA ILE A 66 -2.37 9.15 -2.18
C ILE A 66 -0.88 9.42 -2.34
N ASN A 67 -0.44 10.66 -2.10
CA ASN A 67 0.94 11.08 -2.32
C ASN A 67 1.68 11.29 -1.00
N GLY A 68 2.68 10.45 -0.73
CA GLY A 68 3.49 10.51 0.48
C GLY A 68 2.89 9.79 1.68
N TRP A 69 3.76 9.44 2.63
CA TRP A 69 3.42 8.64 3.81
C TRP A 69 2.48 9.37 4.77
N ASP A 70 2.66 10.67 4.99
CA ASP A 70 1.79 11.45 5.88
C ASP A 70 0.34 11.45 5.37
N ALA A 71 0.17 11.71 4.07
CA ALA A 71 -1.14 11.66 3.42
C ALA A 71 -1.73 10.25 3.49
N PHE A 72 -0.91 9.21 3.23
CA PHE A 72 -1.32 7.82 3.32
C PHE A 72 -1.97 7.51 4.67
N PHE A 73 -1.30 7.81 5.79
CA PHE A 73 -1.85 7.51 7.11
C PHE A 73 -3.10 8.35 7.46
N SER A 74 -3.26 9.53 6.87
CA SER A 74 -4.45 10.36 7.09
C SER A 74 -5.65 9.99 6.21
N GLU A 75 -5.41 9.46 5.00
CA GLU A 75 -6.43 9.28 3.96
C GLU A 75 -6.85 7.82 3.77
N ILE A 76 -5.98 6.85 4.06
CA ILE A 76 -6.24 5.44 3.73
C ILE A 76 -7.47 4.88 4.45
N GLY A 77 -7.65 5.24 5.73
CA GLY A 77 -8.81 4.84 6.53
C GLY A 77 -10.12 5.39 5.97
N PRO A 78 -10.28 6.72 5.83
CA PRO A 78 -11.45 7.31 5.19
C PRO A 78 -11.73 6.77 3.78
N LEU A 79 -10.68 6.46 3.00
CA LEU A 79 -10.82 5.95 1.64
C LEU A 79 -11.35 4.51 1.59
N LEU A 80 -10.90 3.65 2.50
CA LEU A 80 -11.29 2.22 2.53
C LEU A 80 -12.52 1.95 3.40
N GLY A 81 -12.87 2.89 4.29
CA GLY A 81 -14.02 2.84 5.18
C GLY A 81 -13.85 1.89 6.36
N ASP A 82 -14.97 1.53 6.98
CA ASP A 82 -15.02 0.75 8.23
C ASP A 82 -14.38 -0.64 8.14
N ASP A 83 -14.20 -1.17 6.92
CA ASP A 83 -13.58 -2.47 6.68
C ASP A 83 -12.04 -2.44 6.76
N TRP A 84 -11.43 -1.26 6.89
CA TRP A 84 -9.98 -1.12 6.86
C TRP A 84 -9.34 -1.55 8.18
N ASP A 85 -8.62 -2.67 8.11
CA ASP A 85 -7.72 -3.11 9.17
C ASP A 85 -6.27 -2.95 8.72
N ALA A 86 -5.65 -1.86 9.17
CA ALA A 86 -4.25 -1.57 8.87
C ALA A 86 -3.33 -2.64 9.48
N ASP A 87 -3.60 -3.09 10.70
CA ASP A 87 -2.74 -4.06 11.38
C ASP A 87 -2.76 -5.39 10.62
N LYS A 88 -3.94 -5.89 10.26
CA LYS A 88 -4.06 -7.08 9.40
C LYS A 88 -3.30 -6.94 8.08
N PHE A 89 -3.46 -5.81 7.39
CA PHE A 89 -2.81 -5.56 6.10
C PHE A 89 -1.28 -5.58 6.21
N PHE A 90 -0.73 -4.93 7.23
CA PHE A 90 0.71 -4.81 7.41
C PHE A 90 1.34 -6.05 8.05
N GLU A 91 0.64 -6.76 8.94
CA GLU A 91 1.11 -8.02 9.52
C GLU A 91 1.24 -9.11 8.45
N SER A 92 0.26 -9.23 7.54
CA SER A 92 0.33 -10.20 6.46
C SER A 92 1.47 -9.90 5.48
N MET A 93 1.72 -8.62 5.21
CA MET A 93 2.86 -8.18 4.40
C MET A 93 4.19 -8.51 5.10
N GLN A 94 4.29 -8.24 6.40
CA GLN A 94 5.49 -8.50 7.19
C GLN A 94 5.84 -9.99 7.21
N SER A 95 4.85 -10.88 7.22
CA SER A 95 5.08 -12.33 7.19
C SER A 95 5.80 -12.83 5.91
N MET A 96 5.83 -12.00 4.86
CA MET A 96 6.42 -12.31 3.56
C MET A 96 7.75 -11.60 3.30
N THR A 97 8.14 -10.62 4.13
CA THR A 97 9.43 -9.93 4.05
C THR A 97 10.52 -10.70 4.76
#